data_AF-A0A662IIT6-F1
#
_entry.id   AF-A0A662IIT6-F1
#
_cell.length_a   1.000
_cell.length_b   1.000
_cell.length_c   1.000
_cell.angle_alpha   90.00
_cell.angle_beta   90.00
_cell.angle_gamma   90.00
#
_symmetry.space_group_name_H-M   'P 1'
#
loop_
_entity.id
_entity.type
_entity.pdbx_description
1 polymer ?
#
loop_
_entity_poly.entity_id
_entity_poly.type
_entity_poly.pdbx_seq_one_letter_code
_entity_poly.pdbx_strand_id
1 'polypeptide(L)'
;MLARRRDVFPIRALIEERSRLFKRIFRLWLSLDLISITIKFLAGIYIPLKLGYTVLVEEYIPATITDYIYISEILEIPLKINSFIIRYLLRLMSLCYPIQVIFLDAGDHVLFHRWKARGSLIEGKDYIRAQRTVLLRISKVLSQEFLYIDTGVKTIEETHKLIMRHILPEHKCDQDYD
;
A
#
# COMPACT_ATOMS: atom_id res chain seq x y z
N MET A 1 -23.80 -27.41 5.23
CA MET A 1 -22.42 -27.17 5.72
C MET A 1 -21.60 -26.60 4.57
N LEU A 2 -21.55 -25.27 4.43
CA LEU A 2 -20.73 -24.62 3.42
C LEU A 2 -19.31 -24.45 3.98
N ALA A 3 -18.35 -25.07 3.31
CA ALA A 3 -16.93 -24.96 3.63
C ALA A 3 -16.52 -23.48 3.63
N ARG A 4 -16.26 -22.95 4.82
CA ARG A 4 -15.75 -21.61 5.06
C ARG A 4 -14.34 -21.57 4.48
N ARG A 5 -14.18 -21.15 3.21
CA ARG A 5 -12.86 -20.86 2.63
C ARG A 5 -12.23 -19.80 3.53
N ARG A 6 -11.27 -20.22 4.35
CA ARG A 6 -10.37 -19.31 5.03
C ARG A 6 -9.39 -18.85 3.95
N ASP A 7 -9.73 -17.80 3.24
CA ASP A 7 -8.76 -17.07 2.41
C ASP A 7 -7.85 -16.28 3.36
N VAL A 8 -7.11 -17.01 4.20
CA VAL A 8 -6.00 -16.44 4.95
C VAL A 8 -4.99 -16.06 3.90
N PHE A 9 -4.48 -14.82 3.92
CA PHE A 9 -3.29 -14.48 3.17
C PHE A 9 -2.25 -15.57 3.44
N PRO A 10 -1.91 -16.41 2.44
CA PRO A 10 -1.25 -17.68 2.70
C PRO A 10 0.10 -17.49 3.37
N ILE A 11 0.74 -16.34 3.13
CA ILE A 11 2.00 -15.94 3.74
C ILE A 11 1.82 -15.64 5.23
N ARG A 12 0.75 -14.94 5.63
CA ARG A 12 0.49 -14.63 7.05
C ARG A 12 0.12 -15.88 7.84
N ALA A 13 -0.74 -16.73 7.28
CA ALA A 13 -1.05 -18.04 7.87
C ALA A 13 0.22 -18.87 8.10
N LEU A 14 1.10 -18.89 7.09
CA LEU A 14 2.34 -19.65 7.13
C LEU A 14 3.36 -19.06 8.12
N ILE A 15 3.43 -17.73 8.25
CA ILE A 15 4.26 -17.01 9.24
C ILE A 15 3.78 -17.32 10.66
N GLU A 16 2.47 -17.27 10.90
CA GLU A 16 1.87 -17.51 12.21
C GLU A 16 1.96 -18.99 12.63
N GLU A 17 1.76 -19.94 11.71
CA GLU A 17 1.76 -21.37 12.01
C GLU A 17 3.17 -22.00 12.05
N ARG A 18 4.13 -21.52 11.23
CA ARG A 18 5.47 -22.14 11.09
C ARG A 18 6.62 -21.14 11.02
N SER A 19 6.61 -20.15 11.91
CA SER A 19 7.60 -19.06 11.99
C SER A 19 9.06 -19.52 11.86
N ARG A 20 9.49 -20.60 12.53
CA ARG A 20 10.87 -21.11 12.48
C ARG A 20 11.33 -21.57 11.09
N LEU A 21 10.45 -22.22 10.31
CA LEU A 21 10.76 -22.62 8.95
C LEU A 21 10.78 -21.40 8.03
N PHE A 22 9.81 -20.51 8.20
CA PHE A 22 9.73 -19.28 7.41
C PHE A 22 10.96 -18.38 7.62
N LYS A 23 11.47 -18.26 8.86
CA LYS A 23 12.73 -17.53 9.15
C LYS A 23 13.91 -18.01 8.28
N ARG A 24 14.02 -19.31 7.97
CA ARG A 24 15.10 -19.87 7.12
C ARG A 24 14.93 -19.54 5.65
N ILE A 25 13.69 -19.55 5.16
CA ILE A 25 13.38 -19.27 3.74
C ILE A 25 13.09 -17.79 3.46
N PHE A 26 13.02 -16.94 4.49
CA PHE A 26 12.64 -15.54 4.40
C PHE A 26 13.45 -14.76 3.34
N ARG A 27 14.76 -14.98 3.28
CA ARG A 27 15.63 -14.32 2.28
C ARG A 27 15.33 -14.77 0.85
N LEU A 28 15.01 -16.05 0.67
CA LEU A 28 14.62 -16.60 -0.63
C LEU A 28 13.27 -16.04 -1.05
N TRP A 29 12.29 -16.06 -0.13
CA TRP A 29 10.97 -15.48 -0.33
C TRP A 29 11.06 -13.99 -0.71
N LEU A 30 11.81 -13.19 0.06
CA LEU A 30 12.04 -11.77 -0.24
C LEU A 30 12.67 -11.56 -1.62
N SER A 31 13.64 -12.39 -2.01
CA SER A 31 14.28 -12.28 -3.33
C SER A 31 13.29 -12.58 -4.46
N LEU A 32 12.48 -13.63 -4.31
CA LEU A 32 11.46 -13.99 -5.29
C LEU A 32 10.36 -12.92 -5.39
N ASP A 33 9.95 -12.38 -4.24
CA ASP A 33 8.96 -11.30 -4.20
C ASP A 33 9.50 -10.03 -4.85
N LEU A 34 10.77 -9.69 -4.61
CA LEU A 34 11.45 -8.58 -5.27
C LEU A 34 11.44 -8.71 -6.80
N ILE A 35 11.73 -9.91 -7.33
CA ILE A 35 11.66 -10.19 -8.76
C ILE A 35 10.22 -10.01 -9.27
N SER A 36 9.23 -10.54 -8.54
CA SER A 36 7.81 -10.41 -8.88
C SER A 36 7.38 -8.95 -8.96
N ILE A 37 7.71 -8.16 -7.92
CA ILE A 37 7.43 -6.72 -7.84
C ILE A 37 8.11 -5.98 -8.98
N THR A 38 9.36 -6.32 -9.31
CA THR A 38 10.10 -5.69 -10.41
C THR A 38 9.40 -5.89 -11.74
N ILE A 39 8.97 -7.12 -12.04
CA ILE A 39 8.27 -7.44 -13.29
C ILE A 39 6.93 -6.70 -13.36
N LYS A 40 6.14 -6.73 -12.28
CA LYS A 40 4.86 -6.02 -12.18
C LYS A 40 5.03 -4.51 -12.33
N PHE A 41 6.05 -3.94 -11.70
CA PHE A 41 6.40 -2.53 -11.80
C PHE A 41 6.74 -2.17 -13.25
N LEU A 42 7.61 -2.94 -13.91
CA LEU A 42 8.04 -2.63 -15.27
C LEU A 42 6.86 -2.68 -16.26
N ALA A 43 6.08 -3.77 -16.21
CA ALA A 43 4.99 -3.99 -17.15
C ALA A 43 3.75 -3.12 -16.86
N GLY A 44 3.37 -2.98 -15.59
CA GLY A 44 2.13 -2.33 -15.19
C GLY A 44 2.26 -0.83 -14.92
N ILE A 45 3.47 -0.32 -14.70
CA ILE A 45 3.68 1.06 -14.25
C ILE A 45 4.68 1.77 -15.15
N TYR A 46 5.91 1.27 -15.24
CA TYR A 46 6.98 1.97 -15.95
C TYR A 46 6.69 2.12 -17.45
N ILE A 47 6.31 1.02 -18.12
CA ILE A 47 6.00 1.06 -19.56
C ILE A 47 4.81 1.99 -19.85
N PRO A 48 3.64 1.86 -19.19
CA PRO A 48 2.52 2.79 -19.40
C PRO A 48 2.87 4.26 -19.13
N LEU A 49 3.62 4.55 -18.06
CA LEU A 49 4.07 5.93 -17.79
C LEU A 49 4.96 6.47 -18.91
N LYS A 50 5.89 5.66 -19.45
CA LYS A 50 6.73 6.06 -20.60
C LYS A 50 5.95 6.25 -21.89
N LEU A 51 4.77 5.66 -22.01
CA LEU A 51 3.84 5.87 -23.12
C LEU A 51 2.90 7.07 -22.91
N GLY A 52 3.04 7.80 -21.79
CA GLY A 52 2.25 9.01 -21.50
C GLY A 52 0.91 8.74 -20.80
N TYR A 53 0.65 7.53 -20.33
CA TYR A 53 -0.56 7.22 -19.56
C TYR A 53 -0.42 7.69 -18.10
N THR A 54 -1.56 8.06 -17.51
CA THR A 54 -1.68 8.17 -16.05
C THR A 54 -1.93 6.79 -15.46
N VAL A 55 -1.15 6.41 -14.45
CA VAL A 55 -1.26 5.09 -13.81
C VAL A 55 -1.74 5.25 -12.38
N LEU A 56 -2.92 4.68 -12.09
CA LEU A 56 -3.45 4.57 -10.73
C LEU A 56 -3.06 3.21 -10.16
N VAL A 57 -2.46 3.20 -8.97
CA VAL A 57 -1.97 1.98 -8.31
C VAL A 57 -2.53 1.92 -6.88
N GLU A 58 -3.21 0.82 -6.57
CA GLU A 58 -3.58 0.49 -5.19
C GLU A 58 -2.39 -0.18 -4.49
N GLU A 59 -2.14 0.18 -3.23
CA GLU A 59 -1.14 -0.46 -2.36
C GLU A 59 0.24 -0.63 -3.00
N TYR A 60 0.83 0.52 -3.39
CA TYR A 60 2.10 0.56 -4.12
C TYR A 60 3.34 0.25 -3.24
N ILE A 61 4.54 0.55 -3.75
CA ILE A 61 5.84 0.33 -3.08
C ILE A 61 5.87 0.74 -1.58
N PRO A 62 5.28 1.87 -1.15
CA PRO A 62 5.20 2.20 0.27
C PRO A 62 4.53 1.12 1.13
N ALA A 63 3.46 0.50 0.63
CA ALA A 63 2.75 -0.58 1.31
C ALA A 63 3.64 -1.83 1.42
N THR A 64 4.28 -2.23 0.31
CA THR A 64 5.25 -3.34 0.31
C THR A 64 6.38 -3.14 1.31
N ILE A 65 6.97 -1.93 1.37
CA ILE A 65 8.04 -1.62 2.34
C ILE A 65 7.51 -1.77 3.77
N THR A 66 6.28 -1.30 4.02
CA THR A 66 5.64 -1.42 5.33
C THR A 66 5.40 -2.88 5.72
N ASP A 67 4.93 -3.70 4.78
CA ASP A 67 4.72 -5.13 5.00
C ASP A 67 6.04 -5.86 5.29
N TYR A 68 7.11 -5.52 4.57
CA TYR A 68 8.44 -6.09 4.84
C TYR A 68 8.96 -5.72 6.22
N ILE A 69 8.79 -4.47 6.65
CA ILE A 69 9.17 -4.04 7.99
C ILE A 69 8.35 -4.81 9.03
N TYR A 70 7.03 -4.83 8.88
CA TYR A 70 6.12 -5.53 9.80
C TYR A 70 6.41 -7.04 9.91
N ILE A 71 6.58 -7.73 8.77
CA ILE A 71 6.92 -9.15 8.74
C ILE A 71 8.29 -9.38 9.40
N SER A 72 9.26 -8.49 9.16
CA SER A 72 10.59 -8.62 9.76
C SER A 72 10.57 -8.47 11.28
N GLU A 73 9.73 -7.59 11.81
CA GLU A 73 9.50 -7.41 13.24
C GLU A 73 8.89 -8.67 13.87
N ILE A 74 7.83 -9.24 13.26
CA ILE A 74 7.22 -10.50 13.72
C ILE A 74 8.23 -11.66 13.72
N LEU A 75 9.09 -11.72 12.71
CA LEU A 75 10.10 -12.77 12.59
C LEU A 75 11.35 -12.49 13.42
N GLU A 76 11.45 -11.35 14.11
CA GLU A 76 12.64 -10.90 14.85
C GLU A 76 13.90 -10.92 13.96
N ILE A 77 13.73 -10.66 12.67
CA ILE A 77 14.83 -10.54 11.70
C ILE A 77 15.03 -9.04 11.46
N PRO A 78 16.18 -8.45 11.82
CA PRO A 78 16.37 -7.02 11.69
C PRO A 78 16.48 -6.63 10.21
N LEU A 79 15.36 -6.20 9.61
CA LEU A 79 15.36 -5.57 8.30
C LEU A 79 15.64 -4.08 8.50
N LYS A 80 16.92 -3.72 8.41
CA LYS A 80 17.31 -2.31 8.53
C LYS A 80 16.67 -1.51 7.39
N ILE A 81 16.25 -0.28 7.67
CA ILE A 81 15.77 0.68 6.66
C ILE A 81 16.80 0.88 5.54
N ASN A 82 18.09 0.74 5.86
CA ASN A 82 19.20 0.78 4.90
C ASN A 82 19.50 -0.57 4.21
N SER A 83 18.57 -1.53 4.27
CA SER A 83 18.73 -2.80 3.56
C SER A 83 18.75 -2.59 2.05
N PHE A 84 19.42 -3.49 1.33
CA PHE A 84 19.44 -3.48 -0.14
C PHE A 84 18.02 -3.46 -0.72
N ILE A 85 17.11 -4.25 -0.15
CA ILE A 85 15.73 -4.42 -0.64
C ILE A 85 14.96 -3.10 -0.55
N ILE A 86 14.97 -2.43 0.60
CA ILE A 86 14.28 -1.14 0.76
C ILE A 86 14.86 -0.12 -0.21
N ARG A 87 16.19 0.00 -0.30
CA ARG A 87 16.84 0.94 -1.24
C ARG A 87 16.49 0.63 -2.69
N TYR A 88 16.40 -0.63 -3.06
CA TYR A 88 16.01 -1.05 -4.40
C TYR A 88 14.57 -0.62 -4.73
N LEU A 89 13.63 -0.89 -3.81
CA LEU A 89 12.24 -0.49 -3.97
C LEU A 89 12.08 1.04 -4.06
N LEU A 90 12.78 1.78 -3.20
CA LEU A 90 12.80 3.25 -3.27
C LEU A 90 13.38 3.75 -4.61
N ARG A 91 14.41 3.08 -5.13
CA ARG A 91 14.98 3.40 -6.44
C ARG A 91 13.99 3.10 -7.57
N LEU A 92 13.26 1.99 -7.53
CA LEU A 92 12.20 1.73 -8.50
C LEU A 92 11.15 2.86 -8.47
N MET A 93 10.66 3.22 -7.28
CA MET A 93 9.69 4.30 -7.12
C MET A 93 10.20 5.62 -7.69
N SER A 94 11.48 5.95 -7.51
CA SER A 94 12.07 7.19 -8.02
C SER A 94 12.03 7.34 -9.55
N LEU A 95 11.91 6.23 -10.30
CA LEU A 95 11.80 6.25 -11.77
C LEU A 95 10.43 6.76 -12.26
N CYS A 96 9.44 6.83 -11.37
CA CYS A 96 8.06 7.19 -11.67
C CYS A 96 7.67 8.57 -11.15
N TYR A 97 8.63 9.39 -10.74
CA TYR A 97 8.37 10.76 -10.28
C TYR A 97 7.79 11.63 -11.44
N PRO A 98 6.79 12.48 -11.20
CA PRO A 98 6.17 12.82 -9.91
C PRO A 98 5.10 11.83 -9.42
N ILE A 99 4.97 11.68 -8.10
CA ILE A 99 4.00 10.75 -7.48
C ILE A 99 3.07 11.51 -6.55
N GLN A 100 1.76 11.37 -6.79
CA GLN A 100 0.71 11.81 -5.86
C GLN A 100 0.23 10.60 -5.04
N VAL A 101 0.03 10.78 -3.75
CA VAL A 101 -0.45 9.71 -2.87
C VAL A 101 -1.73 10.14 -2.17
N ILE A 102 -2.75 9.29 -2.29
CA ILE A 102 -4.02 9.43 -1.59
C ILE A 102 -4.08 8.34 -0.52
N PHE A 103 -4.06 8.76 0.74
CA PHE A 103 -4.15 7.87 1.89
C PHE A 103 -5.56 7.88 2.44
N LEU A 104 -6.25 6.74 2.35
CA LEU A 104 -7.59 6.55 2.87
C LEU A 104 -7.52 5.84 4.22
N ASP A 105 -8.11 6.44 5.24
CA ASP A 105 -8.19 5.87 6.59
C ASP A 105 -9.65 5.81 7.06
N ALA A 106 -9.90 5.06 8.13
CA ALA A 106 -11.13 5.08 8.89
C ALA A 106 -10.85 4.50 10.29
N GLY A 107 -11.60 4.92 11.30
CA GLY A 107 -11.45 4.38 12.67
C GLY A 107 -11.64 2.85 12.74
N ASP A 108 -11.00 2.20 13.72
CA ASP A 108 -11.00 0.74 13.88
C ASP A 108 -12.39 0.11 13.89
N HIS A 109 -13.34 0.76 14.58
CA HIS A 109 -14.72 0.29 14.67
C HIS A 109 -15.42 0.33 13.29
N VAL A 110 -15.13 1.34 12.48
CA VAL A 110 -15.66 1.46 11.11
C VAL A 110 -15.04 0.40 10.20
N LEU A 111 -13.72 0.21 10.27
CA LEU A 111 -13.02 -0.83 9.49
C LEU A 111 -13.55 -2.21 9.83
N PHE A 112 -13.68 -2.52 11.12
CA PHE A 112 -14.25 -3.78 11.59
C PHE A 112 -15.67 -4.01 11.05
N HIS A 113 -16.54 -3.00 11.13
CA HIS A 113 -17.90 -3.09 10.60
C HIS A 113 -17.89 -3.34 9.08
N ARG A 114 -17.06 -2.62 8.33
CA ARG A 114 -16.93 -2.76 6.87
C ARG A 114 -16.41 -4.15 6.47
N TRP A 115 -15.39 -4.67 7.15
CA TRP A 115 -14.89 -6.03 6.89
C TRP A 115 -15.94 -7.09 7.20
N LYS A 116 -16.65 -6.95 8.33
CA LYS A 116 -17.73 -7.87 8.70
C LYS A 116 -18.85 -7.87 7.66
N ALA A 117 -19.25 -6.70 7.17
CA ALA A 117 -20.29 -6.57 6.15
C ALA A 117 -19.87 -7.20 4.81
N ARG A 118 -18.58 -7.09 4.43
CA ARG A 118 -18.02 -7.71 3.23
C ARG A 118 -17.75 -9.21 3.37
N GLY A 119 -17.77 -9.75 4.59
CA GLY A 119 -17.26 -11.10 4.87
C GLY A 119 -15.74 -11.22 4.71
N SER A 120 -15.02 -10.09 4.69
CA SER A 120 -13.55 -10.07 4.63
C SER A 120 -12.94 -10.51 5.96
N LEU A 121 -11.67 -10.90 5.92
CA LEU A 121 -10.91 -11.11 7.14
C LEU A 121 -10.74 -9.80 7.90
N ILE A 122 -10.80 -9.90 9.23
CA ILE A 122 -10.52 -8.78 10.12
C ILE A 122 -9.03 -8.75 10.35
N GLU A 123 -8.41 -7.64 9.97
CA GLU A 123 -6.97 -7.47 10.13
C GLU A 123 -6.57 -7.34 11.60
N GLY A 124 -5.40 -7.88 11.94
CA GLY A 124 -4.84 -7.77 13.29
C GLY A 124 -4.54 -6.32 13.68
N LYS A 125 -4.80 -5.94 14.93
CA LYS A 125 -4.62 -4.56 15.43
C LYS A 125 -3.21 -4.03 15.22
N ASP A 126 -2.19 -4.87 15.40
CA ASP A 126 -0.80 -4.46 15.22
C ASP A 126 -0.46 -4.17 13.75
N TYR A 127 -1.08 -4.91 12.82
CA TYR A 127 -0.95 -4.64 11.39
C TYR A 127 -1.59 -3.30 11.00
N ILE A 128 -2.82 -3.06 11.48
CA ILE A 128 -3.51 -1.77 11.26
C ILE A 128 -2.68 -0.62 11.83
N ARG A 129 -2.10 -0.80 13.02
CA ARG A 129 -1.21 0.19 13.63
C ARG A 129 0.03 0.43 12.77
N ALA A 130 0.68 -0.63 12.25
CA ALA A 130 1.82 -0.50 11.36
C ALA A 130 1.46 0.28 10.08
N GLN A 131 0.31 0.01 9.46
CA GLN A 131 -0.17 0.80 8.32
C GLN A 131 -0.42 2.27 8.69
N ARG A 132 -1.13 2.56 9.78
CA ARG A 132 -1.42 3.96 10.17
C ARG A 132 -0.17 4.75 10.59
N THR A 133 0.92 4.08 10.96
CA THR A 133 2.13 4.74 11.44
C THR A 133 3.23 4.73 10.39
N VAL A 134 3.71 3.55 10.01
CA VAL A 134 4.83 3.35 9.10
C VAL A 134 4.44 3.69 7.68
N LEU A 135 3.36 3.10 7.14
CA LEU A 135 2.92 3.37 5.77
C LEU A 135 2.55 4.85 5.60
N LEU A 136 1.80 5.42 6.54
CA LEU A 136 1.45 6.85 6.50
C LEU A 136 2.71 7.74 6.43
N ARG A 137 3.72 7.45 7.25
CA ARG A 137 4.97 8.24 7.27
C ARG A 137 5.76 8.08 5.99
N ILE A 138 5.92 6.85 5.50
CA ILE A 138 6.64 6.57 4.25
C ILE A 138 5.94 7.25 3.08
N SER A 139 4.63 7.09 2.97
CA SER A 139 3.82 7.70 1.93
C SER A 139 3.97 9.22 1.89
N LYS A 140 3.89 9.90 3.04
CA LYS A 140 4.09 11.36 3.13
C LYS A 140 5.46 11.83 2.66
N VAL A 141 6.51 11.06 2.96
CA VAL A 141 7.90 11.43 2.64
C VAL A 141 8.21 11.21 1.15
N LEU A 142 7.60 10.18 0.55
CA LEU A 142 7.92 9.77 -0.82
C LEU A 142 7.02 10.41 -1.88
N SER A 143 5.90 11.00 -1.47
CA SER A 143 4.97 11.69 -2.37
C SER A 143 5.40 13.14 -2.61
N GLN A 144 5.22 13.62 -3.84
CA GLN A 144 5.26 15.07 -4.11
C GLN A 144 4.01 15.75 -3.55
N GLU A 145 2.85 15.14 -3.73
CA GLU A 145 1.57 15.63 -3.22
C GLU A 145 0.89 14.52 -2.43
N PHE A 146 0.36 14.90 -1.28
CA PHE A 146 -0.20 13.96 -0.32
C PHE A 146 -1.59 14.41 0.12
N LEU A 147 -2.59 13.56 -0.10
CA LEU A 147 -3.95 13.75 0.37
C LEU A 147 -4.30 12.68 1.39
N TYR A 148 -4.67 13.08 2.60
CA TYR A 148 -5.22 12.17 3.60
C TYR A 148 -6.73 12.37 3.71
N ILE A 149 -7.49 11.29 3.67
CA ILE A 149 -8.95 11.31 3.81
C ILE A 149 -9.38 10.31 4.88
N ASP A 150 -10.03 10.83 5.93
CA ASP A 150 -10.83 10.00 6.82
C ASP A 150 -12.17 9.67 6.15
N THR A 151 -12.29 8.42 5.72
CA THR A 151 -13.50 7.87 5.08
C THR A 151 -14.53 7.39 6.10
N GLY A 152 -14.23 7.42 7.41
CA GLY A 152 -15.14 6.98 8.47
C GLY A 152 -16.39 7.85 8.60
N VAL A 153 -16.27 9.14 8.25
CA VAL A 153 -17.33 10.15 8.34
C VAL A 153 -17.82 10.64 6.97
N LYS A 154 -17.36 10.01 5.88
CA LYS A 154 -17.66 10.43 4.51
C LYS A 154 -18.34 9.32 3.73
N THR A 155 -19.27 9.71 2.87
CA THR A 155 -19.81 8.85 1.83
C THR A 155 -18.77 8.59 0.73
N ILE A 156 -19.04 7.59 -0.10
CA ILE A 156 -18.21 7.28 -1.28
C ILE A 156 -18.18 8.49 -2.23
N GLU A 157 -19.33 9.13 -2.44
CA GLU A 157 -19.45 10.28 -3.33
C GLU A 157 -18.63 11.48 -2.83
N GLU A 158 -18.70 11.81 -1.54
CA GLU A 158 -17.89 12.89 -0.95
C GLU A 158 -16.40 12.59 -1.04
N THR A 159 -16.00 11.34 -0.77
CA THR A 159 -14.61 10.89 -0.89
C THR A 159 -14.12 11.04 -2.33
N HIS A 160 -14.92 10.58 -3.30
CA HIS A 160 -14.60 10.71 -4.72
C HIS A 160 -14.46 12.17 -5.14
N LYS A 161 -15.37 13.06 -4.72
CA LYS A 161 -15.28 14.50 -5.00
C LYS A 161 -13.99 15.12 -4.47
N LEU A 162 -13.55 14.73 -3.28
CA LEU A 162 -12.28 15.20 -2.70
C LEU A 162 -11.07 14.71 -3.50
N ILE A 163 -11.07 13.44 -3.91
CA ILE A 163 -10.02 12.85 -4.74
C ILE A 163 -9.94 13.59 -6.08
N MET A 164 -11.07 13.79 -6.76
CA MET A 164 -11.10 14.45 -8.06
C MET A 164 -10.61 15.89 -8.00
N ARG A 165 -11.00 16.64 -6.96
CA ARG A 165 -10.50 18.02 -6.74
C ARG A 165 -8.99 18.08 -6.49
N HIS A 166 -8.40 17.02 -5.97
CA HIS A 166 -6.96 16.95 -5.71
C HIS A 166 -6.17 16.56 -6.97
N ILE A 167 -6.65 15.56 -7.71
CA ILE A 167 -5.97 15.06 -8.92
C ILE A 167 -6.15 16.02 -10.10
N LEU A 168 -7.33 16.61 -10.24
CA LEU A 168 -7.66 17.61 -11.23
C LEU A 168 -7.76 18.96 -10.51
N PRO A 169 -6.64 19.64 -10.21
CA PRO A 169 -6.73 21.05 -9.85
C PRO A 169 -7.46 21.70 -11.02
N GLU A 170 -8.57 22.37 -10.72
CA GLU A 170 -9.38 23.07 -11.71
C GLU A 170 -8.43 23.72 -12.71
N HIS A 171 -8.61 23.43 -14.01
CA HIS A 171 -8.13 24.37 -15.00
C HIS A 171 -8.53 25.74 -14.46
N LYS A 172 -7.55 26.61 -14.22
CA LYS A 172 -7.75 28.03 -14.42
C LYS A 172 -8.17 28.17 -15.88
N CYS A 173 -9.40 27.78 -16.20
CA CYS A 173 -10.10 28.20 -17.39
C CYS A 173 -10.33 29.67 -17.12
N ASP A 174 -9.44 30.49 -17.65
CA ASP A 174 -9.77 31.76 -18.27
C ASP A 174 -11.05 32.38 -17.72
N GLN A 175 -10.94 33.01 -16.55
CA GLN A 175 -11.70 34.22 -16.28
C GLN A 175 -11.01 35.36 -17.02
N ASP A 176 -11.01 35.28 -18.34
CA ASP A 176 -10.70 36.36 -19.28
C ASP A 176 -11.57 36.12 -20.51
N TYR A 177 -12.88 36.22 -20.32
CA TYR A 177 -13.78 36.65 -21.38
C TYR A 177 -14.73 37.70 -20.79
N ASP A 178 -14.57 38.88 -21.38
CA ASP A 178 -15.33 40.14 -21.32
C ASP A 178 -15.11 41.09 -20.13
#